data_AF-A0A967N462-F1
#
_entry.id   AF-A0A967N462-F1
#
_cell.length_a   1.000
_cell.length_b   1.000
_cell.length_c   1.000
_cell.angle_alpha   90.00
_cell.angle_beta   90.00
_cell.angle_gamma   90.00
#
_symmetry.space_group_name_H-M   'P 1'
#
loop_
_entity.id
_entity.type
_entity.pdbx_description
1 polymer ?
#
loop_
_entity_poly.entity_id
_entity_poly.type
_entity_poly.pdbx_seq_one_letter_code
_entity_poly.pdbx_strand_id
1 'polypeptide(L)'
;EASGTAGKFTLVPIRDAPTPEAGGERRLTGDWRRRQAEADVEFLLYWIPYLDEERTPTGDQTEPWEEGHRRRVGTVRFPRTDPDTEGARLWATLASEIGANPGHWVHDRENSIAEPATAFTAARKIAYGLSQEGRDALPPEECREVFETGEIGPELARELERRRAEKEEAGHVSRAPEG
;
A
#
# COMPACT_ATOMS: atom_id res chain seq x y z
N GLU A 1 -9.76 -17.85 19.69
CA GLU A 1 -8.69 -17.18 20.46
C GLU A 1 -7.62 -16.73 19.48
N ALA A 2 -7.27 -15.44 19.48
CA ALA A 2 -6.14 -14.93 18.71
C ALA A 2 -4.84 -15.38 19.39
N SER A 3 -4.11 -16.31 18.77
CA SER A 3 -2.83 -16.80 19.30
C SER A 3 -1.71 -15.75 19.16
N GLY A 4 -0.60 -15.95 19.87
CA GLY A 4 0.46 -14.98 20.17
C GLY A 4 1.27 -14.34 19.01
N THR A 5 0.80 -14.41 17.76
CA THR A 5 1.36 -13.70 16.61
C THR A 5 0.40 -12.71 15.95
N ALA A 6 -0.82 -12.58 16.48
CA ALA A 6 -1.73 -11.52 16.08
C ALA A 6 -1.20 -10.14 16.51
N GLY A 7 -1.48 -9.11 15.71
CA GLY A 7 -1.16 -7.74 16.08
C GLY A 7 -1.53 -6.72 15.01
N LYS A 8 -1.19 -5.46 15.27
CA LYS A 8 -1.46 -4.32 14.40
C LYS A 8 -0.15 -3.70 13.92
N PHE A 9 -0.08 -3.34 12.65
CA PHE A 9 1.03 -2.56 12.11
C PHE A 9 0.70 -1.07 12.08
N THR A 10 1.66 -0.24 12.43
CA THR A 10 1.56 1.22 12.38
C THR A 10 2.76 1.81 11.64
N LEU A 11 2.49 2.68 10.68
CA LEU A 11 3.50 3.48 9.97
C LEU A 11 3.53 4.88 10.57
N VAL A 12 4.70 5.31 11.06
CA VAL A 12 4.90 6.64 11.65
C VAL A 12 5.92 7.40 10.82
N PRO A 13 5.61 8.59 10.28
CA PRO A 13 6.57 9.35 9.47
C PRO A 13 7.84 9.68 10.29
N ILE A 14 9.02 9.54 9.69
CA ILE A 14 10.29 9.90 10.36
C ILE A 14 10.45 11.42 10.49
N ARG A 15 9.91 12.16 9.53
CA ARG A 15 9.94 13.62 9.50
C ARG A 15 8.52 14.14 9.62
N ASP A 16 8.29 15.00 10.59
CA ASP A 16 7.09 15.84 10.58
C ASP A 16 7.19 16.76 9.38
N ALA A 17 6.28 16.56 8.45
CA ALA A 17 6.15 17.42 7.29
C ALA A 17 4.95 18.35 7.51
N PRO A 18 5.07 19.63 7.10
CA PRO A 18 3.99 20.58 7.28
C PRO A 18 2.70 20.06 6.64
N THR A 19 1.58 20.37 7.28
CA THR A 19 0.25 20.09 6.71
C THR A 19 0.19 20.73 5.33
N PRO A 20 -0.19 19.98 4.27
CA PRO A 20 -0.34 20.53 2.94
C PRO A 20 -1.29 21.74 2.97
N GLU A 21 -0.95 22.79 2.23
CA GLU A 21 -1.81 23.98 2.12
C GLU A 21 -3.22 23.59 1.63
N ALA A 22 -4.23 24.30 2.13
CA ALA A 22 -5.62 24.04 1.76
C ALA A 22 -5.90 24.50 0.31
N GLY A 23 -6.26 23.56 -0.57
CA GLY A 23 -6.85 23.86 -1.88
C GLY A 23 -6.46 22.86 -2.98
N GLY A 24 -7.30 22.68 -4.00
CA GLY A 24 -7.05 21.84 -5.19
C GLY A 24 -7.35 20.33 -5.03
N GLU A 25 -7.94 19.73 -6.05
CA GLU A 25 -8.36 18.31 -6.08
C GLU A 25 -7.19 17.33 -5.93
N ARG A 26 -5.99 17.70 -6.38
CA ARG A 26 -4.79 16.84 -6.42
C ARG A 26 -3.68 17.27 -5.47
N ARG A 27 -3.99 18.07 -4.46
CA ARG A 27 -2.98 18.68 -3.58
C ARG A 27 -2.11 17.67 -2.84
N LEU A 28 -2.70 16.58 -2.36
CA LEU A 28 -1.97 15.54 -1.62
C LEU A 28 -1.05 14.74 -2.57
N THR A 29 -1.53 14.46 -3.78
CA THR A 29 -0.71 13.84 -4.84
C THR A 29 0.45 14.75 -5.25
N GLY A 30 0.20 16.05 -5.42
CA GLY A 30 1.23 17.04 -5.75
C GLY A 30 2.26 17.20 -4.63
N ASP A 31 1.80 17.27 -3.38
CA ASP A 31 2.65 17.34 -2.19
C ASP A 31 3.51 16.08 -2.03
N TRP A 32 2.94 14.89 -2.23
CA TRP A 32 3.71 13.64 -2.25
C TRP A 32 4.80 13.66 -3.32
N ARG A 33 4.45 13.98 -4.57
CA ARG A 33 5.41 14.06 -5.69
C ARG A 33 6.54 15.03 -5.41
N ARG A 34 6.22 16.21 -4.88
CA ARG A 34 7.22 17.22 -4.51
C ARG A 34 8.18 16.67 -3.45
N ARG A 35 7.65 16.10 -2.36
CA ARG A 35 8.47 15.53 -1.27
C ARG A 35 9.38 14.41 -1.78
N GLN A 36 8.83 13.51 -2.58
CA GLN A 36 9.60 12.39 -3.14
C GLN A 36 10.63 12.84 -4.19
N ALA A 37 10.40 13.95 -4.90
CA ALA A 37 11.41 14.51 -5.80
C ALA A 37 12.59 15.13 -5.03
N GLU A 38 12.34 15.71 -3.86
CA GLU A 38 13.35 16.36 -3.01
C GLU A 38 14.22 15.36 -2.25
N ALA A 39 13.60 14.33 -1.64
CA ALA A 39 14.28 13.35 -0.81
C ALA A 39 13.52 12.03 -0.69
N ASP A 40 14.14 11.04 -0.07
CA ASP A 40 13.44 9.83 0.37
C ASP A 40 12.31 10.19 1.33
N VAL A 41 11.14 9.56 1.16
CA VAL A 41 10.03 9.63 2.12
C VAL A 41 10.06 8.36 2.98
N GLU A 42 10.18 8.52 4.29
CA GLU A 42 10.46 7.42 5.21
C GLU A 42 9.45 7.34 6.36
N PHE A 43 9.11 6.09 6.71
CA PHE A 43 8.23 5.76 7.84
C PHE A 43 8.89 4.71 8.72
N LEU A 44 8.81 4.87 10.04
CA LEU A 44 9.06 3.80 10.99
C LEU A 44 7.89 2.84 10.99
N LEU A 45 8.17 1.55 10.82
CA LEU A 45 7.18 0.49 10.94
C LEU A 45 7.22 -0.08 12.36
N TYR A 46 6.08 -0.03 13.04
CA TYR A 46 5.86 -0.63 14.35
C TYR A 46 4.88 -1.79 14.24
N TRP A 47 5.09 -2.82 15.08
CA TRP A 47 4.15 -3.89 15.34
C TRP A 47 3.67 -3.79 16.79
N ILE A 48 2.36 -3.80 16.99
CA ILE A 48 1.70 -3.84 18.29
C ILE A 48 1.18 -5.27 18.47
N PRO A 49 1.85 -6.11 19.28
CA PRO A 49 1.36 -7.46 19.54
C PRO A 49 0.00 -7.43 20.24
N TYR A 50 -0.86 -8.37 19.90
CA TYR A 50 -2.03 -8.70 20.71
C TYR A 50 -1.58 -9.22 22.08
N LEU A 51 -2.28 -8.79 23.13
CA LEU A 51 -2.05 -9.24 24.51
C LEU A 51 -3.24 -10.06 24.99
N ASP A 52 -4.40 -9.43 25.05
CA ASP A 52 -5.69 -9.97 25.49
C ASP A 52 -6.85 -9.10 24.96
N GLU A 53 -8.09 -9.55 25.09
CA GLU A 53 -9.26 -8.82 24.56
C GLU A 53 -9.57 -7.52 25.33
N GLU A 54 -9.08 -7.36 26.57
CA GLU A 54 -9.29 -6.14 27.36
C GLU A 54 -8.38 -5.00 26.86
N ARG A 55 -7.14 -5.32 26.54
CA ARG A 55 -6.10 -4.34 26.15
C ARG A 55 -5.95 -4.19 24.64
N THR A 56 -6.30 -5.23 23.88
CA THR A 56 -6.17 -5.30 22.42
C THR A 56 -7.41 -5.97 21.80
N PRO A 57 -8.60 -5.35 21.93
CA PRO A 57 -9.86 -5.97 21.50
C PRO A 57 -9.85 -6.30 20.00
N THR A 58 -10.23 -7.52 19.65
CA THR A 58 -10.28 -7.98 18.24
C THR A 58 -11.69 -8.05 17.68
N GLY A 59 -12.71 -8.10 18.57
CA GLY A 59 -14.12 -8.14 18.22
C GLY A 59 -14.70 -6.80 17.77
N ASP A 60 -14.25 -5.70 18.38
CA ASP A 60 -14.65 -4.33 18.02
C ASP A 60 -13.43 -3.53 17.54
N GLN A 61 -13.44 -3.14 16.26
CA GLN A 61 -12.34 -2.39 15.64
C GLN A 61 -12.41 -0.87 15.88
N THR A 62 -13.43 -0.40 16.62
CA THR A 62 -13.58 1.02 16.97
C THR A 62 -12.89 1.37 18.29
N GLU A 63 -12.64 0.38 19.14
CA GLU A 63 -11.93 0.53 20.40
C GLU A 63 -10.41 0.66 20.18
N PRO A 64 -9.76 1.63 20.82
CA PRO A 64 -8.32 1.79 20.69
C PRO A 64 -7.59 0.64 21.38
N TRP A 65 -6.53 0.15 20.75
CA TRP A 65 -5.58 -0.76 21.38
C TRP A 65 -4.64 0.02 22.29
N GLU A 66 -4.22 -0.60 23.39
CA GLU A 66 -3.05 -0.12 24.13
C GLU A 66 -1.80 -0.21 23.24
N GLU A 67 -0.99 0.86 23.18
CA GLU A 67 0.20 0.92 22.31
C GLU A 67 1.53 0.93 23.07
N GLY A 68 1.52 0.85 24.42
CA GLY A 68 2.72 0.97 25.26
C GLY A 68 3.78 -0.12 25.02
N HIS A 69 3.37 -1.24 24.43
CA HIS A 69 4.19 -2.41 24.11
C HIS A 69 4.53 -2.54 22.62
N ARG A 70 4.30 -1.49 21.81
CA ARG A 70 4.66 -1.49 20.40
C ARG A 70 6.17 -1.69 20.20
N ARG A 71 6.54 -2.46 19.19
CA ARG A 71 7.93 -2.78 18.83
C ARG A 71 8.26 -2.23 17.45
N ARG A 72 9.40 -1.55 17.31
CA ARG A 72 9.89 -1.16 15.97
C ARG A 72 10.34 -2.42 15.24
N VAL A 73 9.81 -2.64 14.04
CA VAL A 73 10.18 -3.79 13.20
C VAL A 73 10.98 -3.39 11.96
N GLY A 74 10.95 -2.10 11.58
CA GLY A 74 11.77 -1.63 10.46
C GLY A 74 11.55 -0.19 10.07
N THR A 75 11.98 0.13 8.86
CA THR A 75 11.73 1.40 8.16
C THR A 75 11.21 1.08 6.77
N VAL A 76 10.13 1.74 6.36
CA VAL A 76 9.65 1.75 4.97
C VAL A 76 10.16 3.01 4.30
N ARG A 77 10.85 2.84 3.17
CA ARG A 77 11.43 3.93 2.39
C ARG A 77 10.83 3.98 1.00
N PHE A 78 10.31 5.14 0.64
CA PHE A 78 9.99 5.49 -0.73
C PHE A 78 11.16 6.32 -1.26
N PRO A 79 11.97 5.80 -2.18
CA PRO A 79 13.20 6.47 -2.61
C PRO A 79 12.89 7.77 -3.33
N ARG A 80 13.85 8.70 -3.30
CA ARG A 80 13.81 9.92 -4.09
C ARG A 80 13.63 9.58 -5.56
N THR A 81 12.56 10.07 -6.16
CA THR A 81 12.16 9.76 -7.53
C THR A 81 11.70 11.02 -8.23
N ASP A 82 12.25 11.28 -9.42
CA ASP A 82 11.73 12.30 -10.33
C ASP A 82 10.41 11.80 -10.94
N PRO A 83 9.26 12.44 -10.63
CA PRO A 83 7.94 11.99 -11.05
C PRO A 83 7.73 12.05 -12.56
N ASP A 84 8.57 12.76 -13.31
CA ASP A 84 8.45 12.91 -14.75
C ASP A 84 9.22 11.83 -15.54
N THR A 85 9.99 11.00 -14.85
CA THR A 85 10.67 9.84 -15.47
C THR A 85 9.69 8.75 -15.86
N GLU A 86 9.99 8.02 -16.95
CA GLU A 86 9.11 6.93 -17.39
C GLU A 86 9.02 5.82 -16.33
N GLY A 87 10.12 5.52 -15.64
CA GLY A 87 10.10 4.58 -14.52
C GLY A 87 9.12 5.00 -13.41
N ALA A 88 9.08 6.27 -13.04
CA ALA A 88 8.13 6.77 -12.04
C ALA A 88 6.68 6.66 -12.52
N ARG A 89 6.44 6.89 -13.82
CA ARG A 89 5.11 6.73 -14.43
C ARG A 89 4.67 5.28 -14.44
N LEU A 90 5.56 4.34 -14.78
CA LEU A 90 5.27 2.91 -14.72
C LEU A 90 4.90 2.46 -13.31
N TRP A 91 5.66 2.89 -12.29
CA TRP A 91 5.33 2.61 -10.88
C TRP A 91 3.99 3.21 -10.46
N ALA A 92 3.67 4.42 -10.91
CA ALA A 92 2.39 5.07 -10.65
C ALA A 92 1.23 4.32 -11.33
N THR A 93 1.41 3.88 -12.58
CA THR A 93 0.44 3.03 -13.28
C THR A 93 0.25 1.73 -12.53
N LEU A 94 1.34 1.02 -12.19
CA LEU A 94 1.30 -0.23 -11.44
C LEU A 94 0.51 -0.05 -10.14
N ALA A 95 0.79 1.00 -9.36
CA ALA A 95 0.04 1.28 -8.12
C ALA A 95 -1.48 1.43 -8.33
N SER A 96 -1.92 1.90 -9.51
CA SER A 96 -3.34 2.00 -9.86
C SER A 96 -3.95 0.69 -10.36
N GLU A 97 -3.13 -0.16 -10.99
CA GLU A 97 -3.57 -1.44 -11.55
C GLU A 97 -3.53 -2.60 -10.53
N ILE A 98 -2.61 -2.57 -9.54
CA ILE A 98 -2.50 -3.64 -8.54
C ILE A 98 -3.66 -3.60 -7.55
N GLY A 99 -4.00 -4.78 -7.03
CA GLY A 99 -4.93 -4.96 -5.93
C GLY A 99 -4.25 -5.21 -4.58
N ALA A 100 -4.24 -4.22 -3.68
CA ALA A 100 -3.88 -4.44 -2.29
C ALA A 100 -5.03 -5.16 -1.55
N ASN A 101 -4.92 -6.49 -1.36
CA ASN A 101 -5.89 -7.30 -0.61
C ASN A 101 -5.27 -7.76 0.72
N PRO A 102 -5.91 -7.57 1.88
CA PRO A 102 -5.44 -8.16 3.15
C PRO A 102 -5.36 -9.70 3.14
N GLY A 103 -5.93 -10.36 2.14
CA GLY A 103 -5.84 -11.81 1.91
C GLY A 103 -4.64 -12.25 1.08
N HIS A 104 -3.82 -11.33 0.57
CA HIS A 104 -2.50 -11.67 -0.02
C HIS A 104 -1.47 -11.91 1.09
N TRP A 105 -1.83 -12.75 2.06
CA TRP A 105 -0.99 -13.08 3.20
C TRP A 105 0.11 -14.03 2.77
N VAL A 106 1.36 -13.62 2.97
CA VAL A 106 2.52 -14.48 2.71
C VAL A 106 2.93 -15.11 4.03
N HIS A 107 2.73 -16.42 4.13
CA HIS A 107 3.22 -17.21 5.25
C HIS A 107 4.75 -17.28 5.20
N ASP A 108 5.40 -17.09 6.34
CA ASP A 108 6.81 -17.41 6.50
C ASP A 108 7.02 -18.94 6.44
N ARG A 109 8.28 -19.37 6.31
CA ARG A 109 8.61 -20.81 6.17
C ARG A 109 8.09 -21.66 7.33
N GLU A 110 8.02 -21.08 8.52
CA GLU A 110 7.57 -21.76 9.74
C GLU A 110 6.06 -21.61 9.96
N ASN A 111 5.38 -20.82 9.11
CA ASN A 111 3.99 -20.42 9.28
C ASN A 111 3.73 -19.86 10.69
N SER A 112 4.70 -19.12 11.23
CA SER A 112 4.68 -18.57 12.58
C SER A 112 3.69 -17.41 12.69
N ILE A 113 3.42 -16.71 11.58
CA ILE A 113 2.45 -15.61 11.54
C ILE A 113 1.16 -16.09 10.87
N ALA A 114 0.18 -16.44 11.70
CA ALA A 114 -1.13 -16.86 11.24
C ALA A 114 -1.86 -15.70 10.56
N GLU A 115 -2.58 -16.03 9.48
CA GLU A 115 -3.40 -15.06 8.79
C GLU A 115 -4.47 -14.50 9.75
N PRO A 116 -4.65 -13.16 9.82
CA PRO A 116 -5.64 -12.58 10.71
C PRO A 116 -7.06 -13.07 10.34
N ALA A 117 -7.74 -13.66 11.32
CA ALA A 117 -8.99 -14.39 11.11
C ALA A 117 -10.19 -13.76 11.86
N THR A 118 -10.29 -12.42 11.91
CA THR A 118 -11.53 -11.78 12.35
C THR A 118 -12.59 -11.84 11.25
N ALA A 119 -13.88 -11.87 11.64
CA ALA A 119 -14.99 -11.83 10.68
C ALA A 119 -14.90 -10.60 9.74
N PHE A 120 -14.47 -9.45 10.28
CA PHE A 120 -14.24 -8.24 9.51
C PHE A 120 -13.12 -8.41 8.48
N THR A 121 -12.01 -9.04 8.87
CA THR A 121 -10.89 -9.30 7.95
C THR A 121 -11.31 -10.26 6.85
N ALA A 122 -12.05 -11.33 7.17
CA ALA A 122 -12.60 -12.25 6.18
C ALA A 122 -13.54 -11.54 5.19
N ALA A 123 -14.44 -10.69 5.68
CA ALA A 123 -15.33 -9.90 4.83
C ALA A 123 -14.55 -8.96 3.88
N ARG A 124 -13.49 -8.31 4.38
CA ARG A 124 -12.61 -7.47 3.55
C ARG A 124 -11.91 -8.29 2.46
N LYS A 125 -11.39 -9.48 2.76
CA LYS A 125 -10.74 -10.32 1.74
C LYS A 125 -11.66 -10.58 0.53
N ILE A 126 -12.91 -10.94 0.82
CA ILE A 126 -13.94 -11.18 -0.19
C ILE A 126 -14.26 -9.89 -0.96
N ALA A 127 -14.53 -8.79 -0.25
CA ALA A 127 -14.89 -7.52 -0.87
C ALA A 127 -13.78 -6.98 -1.79
N TYR A 128 -12.52 -7.07 -1.36
CA TYR A 128 -11.37 -6.67 -2.18
C TYR A 128 -11.19 -7.58 -3.39
N GLY A 129 -11.40 -8.90 -3.25
CA GLY A 129 -11.37 -9.83 -4.38
C GLY A 129 -12.41 -9.48 -5.45
N LEU A 130 -13.68 -9.31 -5.05
CA LEU A 130 -14.76 -8.92 -5.95
C LEU A 130 -14.51 -7.55 -6.59
N SER A 131 -13.99 -6.58 -5.83
CA SER A 131 -13.66 -5.26 -6.37
C SER A 131 -12.49 -5.29 -7.35
N GLN A 132 -11.51 -6.17 -7.13
CA GLN A 132 -10.35 -6.33 -8.02
C GLN A 132 -10.77 -6.98 -9.33
N GLU A 133 -11.61 -8.02 -9.28
CA GLU A 133 -12.22 -8.64 -10.45
C GLU A 133 -13.07 -7.63 -11.23
N GLY A 134 -13.94 -6.89 -10.55
CA GLY A 134 -14.84 -5.92 -11.19
C GLY A 134 -14.15 -4.70 -11.82
N ARG A 135 -12.91 -4.39 -11.43
CA ARG A 135 -12.11 -3.28 -12.02
C ARG A 135 -10.99 -3.75 -12.93
N ASP A 136 -10.94 -5.05 -13.22
CA ASP A 136 -9.89 -5.69 -14.02
C ASP A 136 -8.47 -5.38 -13.50
N ALA A 137 -8.25 -5.55 -12.19
CA ALA A 137 -6.93 -5.36 -11.59
C ALA A 137 -5.91 -6.35 -12.16
N LEU A 138 -4.63 -5.95 -12.20
CA LEU A 138 -3.56 -6.86 -12.65
C LEU A 138 -3.54 -8.13 -11.80
N PRO A 139 -3.49 -9.32 -12.42
CA PRO A 139 -3.37 -10.58 -11.69
C PRO A 139 -2.07 -10.66 -10.89
N PRO A 140 -2.06 -11.32 -9.70
CA PRO A 140 -0.87 -11.44 -8.86
C PRO A 140 0.35 -12.04 -9.56
N GLU A 141 0.14 -13.00 -10.45
CA GLU A 141 1.15 -13.66 -11.27
C GLU A 141 1.89 -12.71 -12.21
N GLU A 142 1.20 -11.71 -12.76
CA GLU A 142 1.82 -10.69 -13.63
C GLU A 142 2.67 -9.70 -12.83
N CYS A 143 2.38 -9.54 -11.53
CA CYS A 143 3.13 -8.69 -10.61
C CYS A 143 4.20 -9.44 -9.81
N ARG A 144 4.31 -10.77 -9.96
CA ARG A 144 5.14 -11.62 -9.09
C ARG A 144 6.60 -11.19 -9.08
N GLU A 145 7.17 -10.94 -10.26
CA GLU A 145 8.57 -10.52 -10.40
C GLU A 145 8.85 -9.25 -9.60
N VAL A 146 7.93 -8.27 -9.64
CA VAL A 146 8.06 -7.02 -8.87
C VAL A 146 8.19 -7.30 -7.36
N PHE A 147 7.41 -8.24 -6.84
CA PHE A 147 7.46 -8.59 -5.42
C PHE A 147 8.71 -9.39 -5.03
N GLU A 148 9.30 -10.11 -5.99
CA GLU A 148 10.50 -10.93 -5.76
C GLU A 148 11.81 -10.13 -5.95
N THR A 149 11.86 -9.26 -6.95
CA THR A 149 13.08 -8.53 -7.36
C THR A 149 13.06 -7.06 -6.96
N GLY A 150 11.87 -6.48 -6.77
CA GLY A 150 11.70 -5.04 -6.56
C GLY A 150 11.77 -4.23 -7.87
N GLU A 151 11.73 -4.87 -9.03
CA GLU A 151 11.88 -4.23 -10.34
C GLU A 151 10.68 -4.51 -11.27
N ILE A 152 10.35 -3.55 -12.14
CA ILE A 152 9.35 -3.74 -13.20
C ILE A 152 10.06 -4.35 -14.42
N GLY A 153 9.81 -5.63 -14.67
CA GLY A 153 10.32 -6.34 -15.84
C GLY A 153 9.72 -5.83 -17.17
N PRO A 154 10.35 -6.15 -18.31
CA PRO A 154 9.96 -5.62 -19.63
C PRO A 154 8.60 -6.11 -20.13
N GLU A 155 8.12 -7.26 -19.67
CA GLU A 155 6.77 -7.75 -20.01
C GLU A 155 5.71 -6.92 -19.30
N LEU A 156 5.84 -6.77 -17.97
CA LEU A 156 4.95 -5.95 -17.17
C LEU A 156 4.99 -4.47 -17.61
N ALA A 157 6.16 -3.93 -17.94
CA ALA A 157 6.28 -2.56 -18.43
C ALA A 157 5.39 -2.31 -19.68
N ARG A 158 5.44 -3.22 -20.67
CA ARG A 158 4.61 -3.12 -21.88
C ARG A 158 3.11 -3.19 -21.57
N GLU A 159 2.73 -4.03 -20.64
CA GLU A 159 1.33 -4.15 -20.22
C GLU A 159 0.84 -2.89 -19.49
N LEU A 160 1.67 -2.31 -18.62
CA LEU A 160 1.37 -1.04 -17.95
C LEU A 160 1.26 0.12 -18.96
N GLU A 161 2.12 0.16 -19.97
CA GLU A 161 2.04 1.14 -21.06
C GLU A 161 0.72 1.01 -21.84
N ARG A 162 0.32 -0.22 -22.19
CA ARG A 162 -0.95 -0.50 -22.87
C ARG A 162 -2.14 -0.02 -22.04
N ARG A 163 -2.24 -0.44 -20.77
CA ARG A 163 -3.34 -0.05 -19.86
C ARG A 163 -3.39 1.46 -19.63
N ARG A 164 -2.23 2.11 -19.51
CA ARG A 164 -2.16 3.57 -19.40
C ARG A 164 -2.71 4.26 -20.64
N ALA A 165 -2.34 3.80 -21.84
CA ALA A 165 -2.85 4.37 -23.09
C ALA A 165 -4.38 4.24 -23.19
N GLU A 166 -4.95 3.09 -22.81
CA GLU A 166 -6.40 2.86 -22.77
C GLU A 166 -7.10 3.80 -21.80
N LYS A 167 -6.52 4.02 -20.61
CA LYS A 167 -7.06 4.98 -19.63
C LYS A 167 -6.92 6.42 -20.09
N GLU A 168 -5.86 6.77 -20.81
CA GLU A 168 -5.69 8.09 -21.42
C GLU A 168 -6.74 8.32 -22.52
N GLU A 169 -7.01 7.33 -23.37
CA GLU A 169 -8.06 7.38 -24.40
C GLU A 169 -9.46 7.51 -23.78
N ALA A 170 -9.74 6.79 -22.69
CA ALA A 170 -10.99 6.87 -21.95
C ALA A 170 -11.14 8.16 -21.10
N GLY A 171 -10.13 9.04 -21.08
CA GLY A 171 -10.13 10.28 -20.30
C GLY A 171 -9.99 10.07 -18.78
N HIS A 172 -9.56 8.89 -18.35
CA HIS A 172 -9.34 8.53 -16.95
C HIS A 172 -7.98 8.99 -16.41
N VAL A 173 -7.09 9.49 -17.29
CA VAL A 173 -5.83 10.13 -16.93
C VAL A 173 -5.90 11.59 -17.32
N SER A 174 -5.85 12.52 -16.35
CA SER A 174 -5.69 13.94 -16.74
C SER A 174 -4.29 14.14 -17.30
N ARG A 175 -4.24 14.67 -18.52
CA ARG A 175 -3.07 15.35 -19.05
C ARG A 175 -2.68 16.49 -18.09
N ALA A 176 -1.38 16.69 -17.87
CA ALA A 176 -0.92 17.92 -17.24
C ALA A 176 -1.43 19.12 -18.05
N PRO A 177 -1.79 20.25 -17.41
CA PRO A 177 -2.14 21.45 -18.15
C PRO A 177 -0.98 21.81 -19.10
N GLU A 178 -1.31 22.13 -20.34
CA GLU A 178 -0.35 22.69 -21.29
C GLU A 178 0.15 24.03 -20.72
N GLY A 179 1.48 24.16 -20.63
CA GLY A 179 2.15 25.35 -20.06
C GLY A 179 2.08 26.57 -20.97
#